data_AF-A0AAD9NN35-F1
#
_entry.id   AF-A0AAD9NN35-F1
#
_cell.length_a   1.000
_cell.length_b   1.000
_cell.length_c   1.000
_cell.angle_alpha   90.00
_cell.angle_beta   90.00
_cell.angle_gamma   90.00
#
_symmetry.space_group_name_H-M   'P 1'
#
loop_
_entity.id
_entity.type
_entity.pdbx_description
1 polymer ?
#
loop_
_entity_poly.entity_id
_entity_poly.type
_entity_poly.pdbx_seq_one_letter_code
_entity_poly.pdbx_strand_id
1 'polypeptide(L)'
;MANYEGIATMYLTMPMAAQALPVLGSCTVSDKKISLKFPLTNVSFDLPEAPREGARDMEFKMAGAKGDMTLVISYKSDLRGFVGSGKQDGANVLTFVFYRPDSPLNHLKAL
;
A
#
# COMPACT_ATOMS: atom_id res chain seq x y z
N MET A 1 -10.15 -16.81 7.07
CA MET A 1 -9.06 -16.19 6.29
C MET A 1 -9.33 -14.70 6.23
N ALA A 2 -8.36 -13.87 6.61
CA ALA A 2 -8.54 -12.42 6.59
C ALA A 2 -8.29 -11.90 5.17
N ASN A 3 -9.38 -11.63 4.46
CA ASN A 3 -9.36 -10.98 3.15
C ASN A 3 -9.57 -9.49 3.38
N TYR A 4 -8.57 -8.68 3.03
CA TYR A 4 -8.67 -7.23 3.05
C TYR A 4 -8.72 -6.69 1.64
N GLU A 5 -9.44 -5.58 1.49
CA GLU A 5 -9.52 -4.83 0.25
C GLU A 5 -9.13 -3.38 0.51
N GLY A 6 -8.79 -2.66 -0.55
CA GLY A 6 -8.24 -1.34 -0.39
C GLY A 6 -7.91 -0.62 -1.67
N ILE A 7 -7.31 0.54 -1.48
CA ILE A 7 -6.84 1.42 -2.55
C ILE A 7 -5.33 1.61 -2.42
N ALA A 8 -4.69 1.80 -3.56
CA ALA A 8 -3.27 2.10 -3.63
C ALA A 8 -3.04 3.29 -4.55
N THR A 9 -1.99 4.05 -4.29
CA THR A 9 -1.56 5.18 -5.10
C THR A 9 -0.06 5.06 -5.29
N MET A 10 0.36 4.95 -6.53
CA MET A 10 1.77 4.93 -6.93
C MET A 10 2.13 6.27 -7.55
N TYR A 11 3.23 6.87 -7.11
CA TYR A 11 3.71 8.16 -7.61
C TYR A 11 4.79 7.93 -8.66
N LEU A 12 4.42 8.03 -9.94
CA LEU A 12 5.37 7.88 -11.05
C LEU A 12 6.16 9.18 -11.24
N THR A 13 7.48 9.11 -11.12
CA THR A 13 8.35 10.23 -11.48
C THR A 13 8.52 10.29 -13.00
N MET A 14 8.12 11.41 -13.61
CA MET A 14 8.37 11.67 -15.02
C MET A 14 9.84 12.07 -15.23
N PRO A 15 10.59 11.47 -16.18
CA PRO A 15 11.99 11.85 -16.42
C PRO A 15 12.17 13.27 -16.98
N MET A 16 11.09 13.88 -17.51
CA MET A 16 11.12 15.21 -18.13
C MET A 16 10.43 16.30 -17.30
N ALA A 17 9.92 15.99 -16.10
CA ALA A 17 9.26 16.96 -15.24
C ALA A 17 9.49 16.65 -13.75
N ALA A 18 9.69 17.68 -12.93
CA ALA A 18 9.83 17.55 -11.47
C ALA A 18 8.53 17.11 -10.75
N GLN A 19 7.49 16.77 -11.49
CA GLN A 19 6.18 16.39 -10.97
C GLN A 19 6.04 14.87 -10.92
N ALA A 20 5.49 14.37 -9.82
CA ALA A 20 5.11 12.98 -9.69
C ALA A 20 3.62 12.82 -10.04
N LEU A 21 3.31 11.86 -10.91
CA LEU A 21 1.94 11.56 -11.28
C LEU A 21 1.35 10.50 -10.35
N PRO A 22 0.28 10.80 -9.61
CA PRO A 22 -0.42 9.81 -8.81
C PRO A 22 -1.22 8.88 -9.72
N VAL A 23 -0.92 7.59 -9.65
CA VAL A 23 -1.66 6.53 -10.32
C VAL A 23 -2.45 5.77 -9.28
N LEU A 24 -3.77 5.89 -9.34
CA LEU A 24 -4.67 5.12 -8.48
C LEU A 24 -4.71 3.65 -8.93
N GLY A 25 -4.72 2.76 -7.96
CA GLY A 25 -4.86 1.32 -8.12
C GLY A 25 -5.66 0.70 -6.99
N SER A 26 -5.86 -0.60 -7.05
CA SER A 26 -6.54 -1.39 -6.02
C SER A 26 -5.53 -2.20 -5.22
N CYS A 27 -5.79 -2.36 -3.92
CA CYS A 27 -5.02 -3.20 -3.01
C CYS A 27 -5.89 -4.38 -2.56
N THR A 28 -5.36 -5.59 -2.63
CA THR A 28 -5.94 -6.77 -1.98
C THR A 28 -4.90 -7.44 -1.10
N VAL A 29 -5.29 -7.84 0.11
CA VAL A 29 -4.42 -8.59 1.02
C VAL A 29 -5.10 -9.89 1.36
N SER A 30 -4.38 -10.98 1.10
CA SER A 30 -4.80 -12.34 1.44
C SER A 30 -3.71 -12.97 2.29
N ASP A 31 -3.99 -13.13 3.58
CA ASP A 31 -3.04 -13.66 4.57
C ASP A 31 -1.76 -12.80 4.65
N LYS A 32 -0.63 -13.30 4.12
CA LYS A 32 0.64 -12.57 4.06
C LYS A 32 0.88 -11.88 2.73
N LYS A 33 0.07 -12.11 1.71
CA LYS A 33 0.34 -11.59 0.36
C LYS A 33 -0.42 -10.30 0.11
N ILE A 34 0.30 -9.24 -0.21
CA ILE A 34 -0.27 -7.99 -0.72
C ILE A 34 -0.18 -8.00 -2.25
N SER A 35 -1.30 -7.70 -2.90
CA SER A 35 -1.37 -7.48 -4.34
C SER A 35 -1.91 -6.09 -4.64
N LEU A 36 -1.07 -5.27 -5.26
CA LEU A 36 -1.37 -3.92 -5.71
C LEU A 36 -1.51 -3.94 -7.23
N LYS A 37 -2.69 -3.59 -7.72
CA LYS A 37 -3.00 -3.58 -9.15
C LYS A 37 -3.19 -2.14 -9.60
N PHE A 38 -2.27 -1.65 -10.43
CA PHE A 38 -2.35 -0.35 -11.09
C PHE A 38 -2.67 -0.56 -12.58
N PRO A 39 -3.22 0.45 -13.29
CA PRO A 39 -3.57 0.34 -14.70
C PRO A 39 -2.43 -0.13 -15.62
N LEU A 40 -1.18 0.23 -15.30
CA LEU A 40 -0.01 -0.03 -16.13
C LEU A 40 0.97 -1.04 -15.52
N THR A 41 0.81 -1.40 -14.24
CA THR A 41 1.76 -2.24 -13.50
C THR A 41 1.05 -3.05 -12.42
N ASN A 42 1.43 -4.31 -12.27
CA ASN A 42 1.01 -5.12 -11.12
C ASN A 42 2.20 -5.29 -10.19
N VAL A 43 2.01 -5.00 -8.91
CA VAL A 43 3.03 -5.15 -7.87
C VAL A 43 2.46 -6.09 -6.81
N SER A 44 3.08 -7.24 -6.63
CA SER A 44 2.73 -8.15 -5.54
C SER A 44 3.96 -8.43 -4.69
N PHE A 45 3.77 -8.47 -3.38
CA PHE A 45 4.84 -8.81 -2.44
C PHE A 45 4.27 -9.54 -1.23
N ASP A 46 5.13 -10.33 -0.61
CA ASP A 46 4.81 -11.08 0.59
C ASP A 46 5.28 -10.32 1.83
N LEU A 47 4.42 -10.26 2.83
CA LEU A 47 4.70 -9.70 4.14
C LEU A 47 5.44 -10.74 4.99
N PRO A 48 6.37 -10.30 5.86
CA PRO A 48 7.02 -11.20 6.81
C PRO A 48 6.03 -11.83 7.80
N GLU A 49 5.00 -11.07 8.19
CA GLU A 49 3.92 -11.50 9.07
C GLU A 49 2.56 -11.04 8.52
N ALA A 50 1.49 -11.75 8.86
CA ALA A 50 0.14 -11.29 8.53
C ALA A 50 -0.20 -10.01 9.34
N PRO A 51 -0.86 -9.01 8.73
CA PRO A 51 -1.21 -7.77 9.40
C PRO A 51 -2.22 -8.05 10.53
N ARG A 52 -1.90 -7.56 11.73
CA ARG A 52 -2.71 -7.74 12.95
C ARG A 52 -3.15 -6.39 13.50
N GLU A 53 -4.43 -6.31 13.88
CA GLU A 53 -5.01 -5.08 14.46
C GLU A 53 -4.37 -4.79 15.82
N GLY A 54 -3.97 -3.54 16.04
CA GLY A 54 -3.29 -3.13 17.27
C GLY A 54 -1.85 -3.65 17.43
N ALA A 55 -1.29 -4.33 16.42
CA ALA A 55 0.12 -4.69 16.41
C ALA A 55 1.01 -3.46 16.12
N ARG A 56 2.31 -3.61 16.40
CA ARG A 56 3.32 -2.58 16.11
C ARG A 56 3.44 -2.35 14.61
N ASP A 57 3.94 -1.17 14.25
CA ASP A 57 4.27 -0.82 12.88
C ASP A 57 5.21 -1.87 12.27
N MET A 58 4.87 -2.30 11.05
CA MET A 58 5.67 -3.24 10.29
C MET A 58 6.55 -2.47 9.31
N GLU A 59 7.86 -2.59 9.44
CA GLU A 59 8.82 -2.00 8.52
C GLU A 59 9.66 -3.10 7.86
N PHE A 60 9.75 -3.08 6.53
CA PHE A 60 10.64 -3.98 5.79
C PHE A 60 11.15 -3.35 4.49
N LYS A 61 12.31 -3.81 4.04
CA LYS A 61 12.94 -3.38 2.80
C LYS A 61 12.64 -4.37 1.68
N MET A 62 12.36 -3.86 0.49
CA MET A 62 12.22 -4.66 -0.73
C MET A 62 12.88 -3.96 -1.91
N ALA A 63 13.20 -4.72 -2.96
CA ALA A 63 13.71 -4.14 -4.20
C ALA A 63 12.60 -3.34 -4.90
N GLY A 64 12.86 -2.06 -5.17
CA GLY A 64 12.02 -1.18 -5.98
C GLY A 64 12.64 -0.91 -7.35
N ALA A 65 11.87 -0.25 -8.24
CA ALA A 65 12.28 -0.01 -9.62
C ALA A 65 13.54 0.87 -9.77
N LYS A 66 13.82 1.74 -8.79
CA LYS A 66 14.99 2.65 -8.78
C LYS A 66 16.00 2.33 -7.66
N GLY A 67 15.98 1.11 -7.10
CA GLY A 67 16.75 0.73 -5.90
C GLY A 67 15.87 0.28 -4.72
N ASP A 68 16.44 0.21 -3.51
CA ASP A 68 15.72 -0.28 -2.33
C ASP A 68 14.55 0.63 -1.93
N MET A 69 13.42 0.00 -1.64
CA MET A 69 12.21 0.63 -1.13
C MET A 69 11.96 0.16 0.29
N THR A 70 11.73 1.10 1.21
CA THR A 70 11.32 0.83 2.58
C THR A 70 9.81 0.96 2.69
N LEU A 71 9.14 -0.12 3.05
CA LEU A 71 7.70 -0.18 3.29
C LEU A 71 7.42 -0.12 4.77
N VAL A 72 6.52 0.78 5.16
CA VAL A 72 6.00 0.90 6.53
C VAL A 72 4.50 0.69 6.48
N ILE A 73 3.98 -0.21 7.31
CA ILE A 73 2.54 -0.49 7.46
C ILE A 73 2.15 -0.28 8.91
N SER A 74 1.16 0.59 9.14
CA SER A 74 0.65 0.94 10.46
C SER A 74 -0.84 0.70 10.54
N TYR A 75 -1.32 0.12 11.64
CA TYR A 75 -2.75 0.05 11.91
C TYR A 75 -3.25 1.39 12.46
N LYS A 76 -4.29 1.95 11.85
CA LYS A 76 -4.98 3.16 12.32
C LYS A 76 -6.33 2.76 12.90
N SER A 77 -6.42 2.78 14.23
CA SER A 77 -7.64 2.46 14.99
C SER A 77 -8.84 3.27 14.53
N ASP A 78 -8.64 4.57 14.29
CA ASP A 78 -9.69 5.52 13.96
C ASP A 78 -10.35 5.20 12.62
N LEU A 79 -9.60 4.59 11.71
CA LEU A 79 -10.06 4.20 10.38
C LEU A 79 -10.43 2.71 10.30
N ARG A 80 -10.20 1.94 11.38
CA ARG A 80 -10.30 0.47 11.40
C ARG A 80 -9.63 -0.15 10.17
N GLY A 81 -8.43 0.32 9.85
CA GLY A 81 -7.71 -0.01 8.62
C GLY A 81 -6.20 0.12 8.76
N PHE A 82 -5.48 -0.47 7.84
CA PHE A 82 -4.03 -0.41 7.76
C PHE A 82 -3.61 0.59 6.69
N VAL A 83 -2.65 1.44 7.03
CA VAL A 83 -2.06 2.42 6.12
C VAL A 83 -0.62 2.02 5.86
N GLY A 84 -0.30 1.83 4.59
CA GLY A 84 1.03 1.50 4.10
C GLY A 84 1.64 2.65 3.30
N SER A 85 2.94 2.89 3.49
CA SER A 85 3.71 3.82 2.67
C SER A 85 5.05 3.21 2.26
N GLY A 86 5.37 3.30 0.97
CA GLY A 86 6.66 2.90 0.40
C GLY A 86 7.49 4.13 0.09
N LYS A 87 8.67 4.22 0.72
CA LYS A 87 9.66 5.26 0.49
C LYS A 87 10.85 4.71 -0.27
N GLN A 88 11.29 5.47 -1.26
CA GLN A 88 12.47 5.18 -2.05
C GLN A 88 13.29 6.44 -2.18
N ASP A 89 14.56 6.38 -1.80
CA ASP A 89 15.48 7.54 -1.81
C ASP A 89 14.90 8.76 -1.08
N GLY A 90 14.24 8.53 0.07
CA GLY A 90 13.59 9.56 0.88
C GLY A 90 12.23 10.05 0.38
N ALA A 91 11.83 9.72 -0.86
CA ALA A 91 10.55 10.13 -1.43
C ALA A 91 9.45 9.05 -1.28
N ASN A 92 8.21 9.47 -1.02
CA ASN A 92 7.06 8.56 -1.06
C ASN A 92 6.76 8.18 -2.52
N VAL A 93 6.95 6.90 -2.85
CA VAL A 93 6.66 6.36 -4.19
C VAL A 93 5.38 5.55 -4.21
N LEU A 94 4.92 5.11 -3.04
CA LEU A 94 3.76 4.24 -2.90
C LEU A 94 3.00 4.58 -1.62
N THR A 95 1.68 4.60 -1.68
CA THR A 95 0.80 4.68 -0.52
C THR A 95 -0.35 3.73 -0.74
N PHE A 96 -0.79 3.00 0.27
CA PHE A 96 -1.93 2.12 0.15
C PHE A 96 -2.67 2.05 1.48
N VAL A 97 -3.96 1.81 1.41
CA VAL A 97 -4.81 1.61 2.57
C VAL A 97 -5.59 0.35 2.31
N PHE A 98 -5.55 -0.58 3.25
CA PHE A 98 -6.35 -1.81 3.20
C PHE A 98 -7.12 -2.00 4.48
N TYR A 99 -8.32 -2.53 4.35
CA TYR A 99 -9.31 -2.61 5.40
C TYR A 99 -10.17 -3.84 5.19
N ARG A 100 -10.83 -4.26 6.27
CA ARG A 100 -11.78 -5.38 6.15
C ARG A 100 -13.03 -4.91 5.39
N PRO A 101 -13.74 -5.79 4.68
CA PRO A 101 -14.95 -5.43 3.95
C PRO A 101 -16.05 -4.76 4.79
N ASP A 102 -16.07 -5.01 6.11
CA ASP A 102 -16.98 -4.40 7.09
C ASP A 102 -16.54 -3.01 7.58
N SER A 103 -15.40 -2.50 7.11
CA SER A 103 -14.89 -1.17 7.47
C SER A 103 -15.68 -0.06 6.75
N PRO A 104 -15.93 1.09 7.42
CA PRO A 104 -16.55 2.25 6.79
C PRO A 104 -15.74 2.79 5.58
N LEU A 105 -14.45 2.45 5.49
CA LEU A 105 -13.59 2.79 4.35
C LEU A 105 -14.01 2.11 3.04
N ASN A 106 -14.85 1.08 3.07
CA ASN A 106 -15.31 0.40 1.86
C ASN A 106 -16.04 1.35 0.88
N HIS A 107 -16.64 2.42 1.39
CA HIS A 107 -17.30 3.44 0.57
C HIS A 107 -16.34 4.39 -0.16
N LEU A 108 -15.05 4.43 0.22
CA LEU A 108 -14.06 5.31 -0.41
C LEU A 108 -13.68 4.90 -1.85
N LYS A 109 -14.05 3.68 -2.27
CA LYS A 109 -13.87 3.24 -3.67
C LYS A 109 -14.78 3.99 -4.66
N ALA A 110 -15.79 4.72 -4.17
CA ALA A 110 -16.81 5.39 -4.97
C ALA A 110 -16.57 6.91 -5.16
N LEU A 111 -15.41 7.43 -4.74
CA LEU A 111 -14.97 8.82 -4.94
C LEU A 111 -13.92 8.89 -6.05
#